data_AF-A0A7C1RCW2-F1
#
_entry.id   AF-A0A7C1RCW2-F1
#
_cell.length_a   1.000
_cell.length_b   1.000
_cell.length_c   1.000
_cell.angle_alpha   90.00
_cell.angle_beta   90.00
_cell.angle_gamma   90.00
#
_symmetry.space_group_name_H-M   'P 1'
#
loop_
_entity.id
_entity.type
_entity.pdbx_description
1 polymer ?
#
loop_
_entity_poly.entity_id
_entity_poly.type
_entity_poly.pdbx_seq_one_letter_code
_entity_poly.pdbx_strand_id
1 'polypeptide(L)'
;MNVDMKKLINDKKYCESVFRDYVKKRVLRKTDSKLFGKHLNKSLSNLEFANFILTEHDYSIKEKIPNKTFYDWCISIYYYAIYHSALALVAKIGYDSKSHLATITTIILFYYHQDNILKEEDINFLIEKIHLEKDEIDLILESKSLREKACYGTDESFELSQTKRLQRQTADFVNKIKRLLEE
;
A
#
# COMPACT_ATOMS: atom_id res chain seq x y z
N MET A 1 -10.85 11.38 -15.82
CA MET A 1 -11.22 12.40 -14.80
C MET A 1 -9.93 12.76 -14.10
N ASN A 2 -9.51 14.01 -14.19
CA ASN A 2 -8.32 14.45 -13.46
C ASN A 2 -8.78 14.79 -12.03
N VAL A 3 -8.35 14.00 -11.06
CA VAL A 3 -8.77 14.16 -9.65
C VAL A 3 -7.71 14.95 -8.92
N ASP A 4 -8.12 15.99 -8.22
CA ASP A 4 -7.22 16.81 -7.42
C ASP A 4 -7.11 16.22 -6.01
N MET A 5 -5.96 15.64 -5.68
CA MET A 5 -5.73 15.02 -4.37
C MET A 5 -5.81 16.01 -3.21
N LYS A 6 -5.27 17.23 -3.37
CA LYS A 6 -5.34 18.25 -2.30
C LYS A 6 -6.79 18.65 -2.05
N LYS A 7 -7.60 18.72 -3.11
CA LYS A 7 -9.02 19.02 -2.99
C LYS A 7 -9.80 17.86 -2.35
N LEU A 8 -9.41 16.59 -2.58
CA LEU A 8 -10.02 15.46 -1.89
C LEU A 8 -9.85 15.54 -0.36
N ILE A 9 -8.67 15.96 0.11
CA ILE A 9 -8.39 16.11 1.54
C ILE A 9 -9.12 17.32 2.13
N ASN A 10 -9.12 18.46 1.45
CA ASN A 10 -9.62 19.72 2.02
C ASN A 10 -11.12 19.99 1.82
N ASP A 11 -11.77 19.31 0.87
CA ASP A 11 -13.18 19.55 0.52
C ASP A 11 -13.98 18.24 0.51
N LYS A 12 -14.70 18.01 1.61
CA LYS A 12 -15.58 16.84 1.78
C LYS A 12 -16.62 16.74 0.67
N LYS A 13 -17.22 17.85 0.21
CA LYS A 13 -18.26 17.82 -0.84
C LYS A 13 -17.68 17.41 -2.18
N TYR A 14 -16.47 17.88 -2.49
CA TYR A 14 -15.73 17.43 -3.66
C TYR A 14 -15.40 15.94 -3.57
N CYS A 15 -14.90 15.48 -2.42
CA CYS A 15 -14.59 14.07 -2.17
C CYS A 15 -15.83 13.16 -2.36
N GLU A 16 -16.97 13.56 -1.80
CA GLU A 16 -18.24 12.87 -2.01
C GLU A 16 -18.67 12.83 -3.48
N SER A 17 -18.49 13.94 -4.21
CA SER A 17 -18.82 13.99 -5.64
C SER A 17 -17.97 13.01 -6.44
N VAL A 18 -16.65 12.99 -6.19
CA VAL A 18 -15.71 12.07 -6.85
C VAL A 18 -16.04 10.61 -6.51
N PHE A 19 -16.35 10.32 -5.25
CA PHE A 19 -16.80 8.99 -4.82
C PHE A 19 -18.08 8.55 -5.55
N ARG A 20 -19.11 9.41 -5.60
CA ARG A 20 -20.37 9.12 -6.32
C ARG A 20 -20.12 8.84 -7.79
N ASP A 21 -19.20 9.57 -8.41
CA ASP A 21 -18.78 9.34 -9.79
C ASP A 21 -18.14 7.97 -9.98
N TYR A 22 -17.27 7.52 -9.07
CA TYR A 22 -16.67 6.18 -9.13
C TYR A 22 -17.70 5.07 -8.98
N VAL A 23 -18.70 5.25 -8.11
CA VAL A 23 -19.82 4.30 -7.97
C VAL A 23 -20.65 4.27 -9.26
N LYS A 24 -21.03 5.43 -9.80
CA LYS A 24 -21.80 5.55 -11.05
C LYS A 24 -21.09 4.87 -12.23
N LYS A 25 -19.77 5.02 -12.31
CA LYS A 25 -18.91 4.42 -13.35
C LYS A 25 -18.53 2.96 -13.07
N ARG A 26 -18.99 2.36 -11.96
CA ARG A 26 -18.67 0.99 -11.51
C ARG A 26 -17.17 0.71 -11.33
N VAL A 27 -16.40 1.77 -11.04
CA VAL A 27 -15.01 1.68 -10.59
C VAL A 27 -14.97 1.20 -9.14
N LEU A 28 -15.94 1.67 -8.34
CA LEU A 28 -16.31 1.09 -7.06
C LEU A 28 -17.59 0.28 -7.25
N ARG A 29 -17.63 -0.97 -6.78
CA ARG A 29 -18.85 -1.80 -6.83
C ARG A 29 -19.23 -2.22 -5.43
N LYS A 30 -20.51 -2.51 -5.23
CA LYS A 30 -20.99 -3.05 -3.96
C LYS A 30 -20.45 -4.46 -3.78
N THR A 31 -20.02 -4.78 -2.57
CA THR A 31 -19.51 -6.10 -2.21
C THR A 31 -19.96 -6.50 -0.80
N ASP A 32 -19.79 -7.77 -0.46
CA ASP A 32 -20.00 -8.26 0.90
C ASP A 32 -18.91 -7.69 1.82
N SER A 33 -19.33 -6.98 2.87
CA SER A 33 -18.39 -6.36 3.79
C SER A 33 -17.47 -7.38 4.45
N LYS A 34 -17.91 -8.63 4.63
CA LYS A 34 -17.09 -9.72 5.20
C LYS A 34 -15.82 -10.02 4.40
N LEU A 35 -15.71 -9.58 3.15
CA LEU A 35 -14.48 -9.69 2.37
C LEU A 35 -13.32 -8.87 2.96
N PHE A 36 -13.59 -7.91 3.86
CA PHE A 36 -12.52 -7.18 4.56
C PHE A 36 -11.52 -8.13 5.22
N GLY A 37 -12.01 -9.22 5.83
CA GLY A 37 -11.15 -10.20 6.50
C GLY A 37 -10.19 -10.91 5.52
N LYS A 38 -10.61 -11.17 4.28
CA LYS A 38 -9.73 -11.76 3.26
C LYS A 38 -8.61 -10.81 2.87
N HIS A 39 -8.91 -9.53 2.70
CA HIS A 39 -7.90 -8.51 2.39
C HIS A 39 -6.95 -8.26 3.57
N LEU A 40 -7.48 -8.20 4.80
CA LEU A 40 -6.66 -8.05 5.99
C LEU A 40 -5.71 -9.24 6.17
N ASN A 41 -6.20 -10.47 6.03
CA ASN A 41 -5.34 -11.66 6.07
C ASN A 41 -4.25 -11.63 5.00
N LYS A 42 -4.61 -11.22 3.77
CA LYS A 42 -3.63 -11.10 2.68
C LYS A 42 -2.56 -10.05 2.97
N SER A 43 -2.96 -8.92 3.56
CA SER A 43 -2.03 -7.88 4.02
C SER A 43 -1.05 -8.42 5.06
N LEU A 44 -1.56 -9.11 6.09
CA LEU A 44 -0.75 -9.70 7.15
C LEU A 44 0.22 -10.76 6.60
N SER A 45 -0.25 -11.66 5.73
CA SER A 45 0.60 -12.67 5.11
C SER A 45 1.70 -12.06 4.24
N ASN A 46 1.42 -10.96 3.52
CA ASN A 46 2.44 -10.26 2.73
C ASN A 46 3.49 -9.62 3.65
N LEU A 47 3.07 -8.93 4.72
CA LEU A 47 3.98 -8.35 5.71
C LEU A 47 4.88 -9.42 6.35
N GLU A 48 4.30 -10.55 6.76
CA GLU A 48 5.03 -11.68 7.32
C GLU A 48 6.06 -12.25 6.34
N PHE A 49 5.67 -12.45 5.09
CA PHE A 49 6.56 -13.01 4.08
C PHE A 49 7.72 -12.07 3.72
N ALA A 50 7.47 -10.76 3.58
CA ALA A 50 8.54 -9.79 3.36
C ALA A 50 9.52 -9.73 4.55
N ASN A 51 9.00 -9.79 5.78
CA ASN A 51 9.84 -9.85 6.98
C ASN A 51 10.68 -11.11 7.03
N PHE A 52 10.12 -12.26 6.63
CA PHE A 52 10.85 -13.51 6.51
C PHE A 52 12.02 -13.37 5.53
N ILE A 53 11.79 -12.87 4.31
CA ILE A 53 12.86 -12.67 3.31
C ILE A 53 13.94 -11.72 3.85
N LEU A 54 13.54 -10.61 4.46
CA LEU A 54 14.48 -9.63 5.03
C LEU A 54 15.32 -10.23 6.16
N THR A 55 14.73 -11.13 6.96
CA THR A 55 15.43 -11.85 8.03
C THR A 55 16.39 -12.87 7.43
N GLU A 56 15.95 -13.67 6.47
CA GLU A 56 16.77 -14.67 5.79
C GLU A 56 17.98 -14.07 5.05
N HIS A 57 17.94 -12.78 4.72
CA HIS A 57 19.11 -12.06 4.20
C HIS A 57 20.29 -12.01 5.16
N ASP A 58 20.02 -11.95 6.47
CA ASP A 58 21.03 -11.92 7.51
C ASP A 58 21.51 -13.33 7.89
N TYR A 59 20.77 -14.38 7.51
CA TYR A 59 21.06 -15.78 7.87
C TYR A 59 21.46 -16.66 6.69
N SER A 60 20.53 -16.99 5.78
CA SER A 60 20.70 -18.10 4.84
C SER A 60 20.83 -17.69 3.36
N ILE A 61 20.32 -16.53 2.97
CA ILE A 61 20.32 -16.10 1.56
C ILE A 61 21.74 -15.80 1.07
N LYS A 62 22.56 -15.11 1.87
CA LYS A 62 23.94 -14.78 1.48
C LYS A 62 24.81 -16.03 1.27
N GLU A 63 24.53 -17.09 2.03
CA GLU A 63 25.21 -18.39 1.90
C GLU A 63 24.72 -19.17 0.67
N LYS A 64 23.40 -19.28 0.51
CA LYS A 64 22.78 -20.10 -0.56
C LYS A 64 22.84 -19.45 -1.93
N ILE A 65 22.77 -18.12 -1.98
CA ILE A 65 22.74 -17.32 -3.22
C ILE A 65 23.72 -16.15 -3.07
N PRO A 66 25.03 -16.41 -3.21
CA PRO A 66 26.05 -15.38 -3.05
C PRO A 66 25.85 -14.21 -4.02
N ASN A 67 26.19 -12.99 -3.56
CA ASN A 67 26.11 -11.74 -4.34
C ASN A 67 24.70 -11.38 -4.83
N LYS A 68 23.63 -11.87 -4.17
CA LYS A 68 22.25 -11.49 -4.47
C LYS A 68 21.53 -10.93 -3.25
N THR A 69 20.79 -9.85 -3.49
CA THR A 69 19.80 -9.27 -2.57
C THR A 69 18.40 -9.45 -3.14
N PHE A 70 17.39 -9.42 -2.28
CA PHE A 70 15.96 -9.47 -2.60
C PHE A 70 15.20 -8.33 -1.89
N TYR A 71 15.90 -7.22 -1.61
CA TYR A 71 15.33 -6.05 -0.95
C TYR A 71 14.25 -5.39 -1.81
N ASP A 72 14.42 -5.39 -3.14
CA ASP A 72 13.43 -5.01 -4.14
C ASP A 72 12.12 -5.82 -4.03
N TRP A 73 12.24 -7.13 -3.81
CA TRP A 73 11.10 -8.01 -3.56
C TRP A 73 10.41 -7.69 -2.24
N CYS A 74 11.19 -7.44 -1.17
CA CYS A 74 10.61 -7.01 0.11
C CYS A 74 9.81 -5.71 -0.05
N ILE A 75 10.36 -4.71 -0.74
CA ILE A 75 9.67 -3.44 -1.04
C ILE A 75 8.35 -3.69 -1.78
N SER A 76 8.39 -4.48 -2.85
CA SER A 76 7.20 -4.83 -3.64
C SER A 76 6.13 -5.55 -2.81
N ILE A 77 6.54 -6.43 -1.90
CA ILE A 77 5.60 -7.15 -1.03
C ILE A 77 5.02 -6.22 0.04
N TYR A 78 5.82 -5.30 0.60
CA TYR A 78 5.34 -4.28 1.54
C TYR A 78 4.30 -3.36 0.91
N TYR A 79 4.51 -2.93 -0.34
CA TYR A 79 3.50 -2.21 -1.13
C TYR A 79 2.16 -2.97 -1.14
N TYR A 80 2.19 -4.26 -1.49
CA TYR A 80 0.96 -5.06 -1.54
C TYR A 80 0.35 -5.30 -0.15
N ALA A 81 1.14 -5.31 0.91
CA ALA A 81 0.60 -5.33 2.27
C ALA A 81 -0.19 -4.03 2.55
N ILE A 82 0.39 -2.87 2.26
CA ILE A 82 -0.28 -1.56 2.42
C ILE A 82 -1.55 -1.50 1.55
N TYR A 83 -1.47 -1.90 0.29
CA TYR A 83 -2.60 -1.87 -0.63
C TYR A 83 -3.73 -2.81 -0.18
N HIS A 84 -3.41 -4.03 0.28
CA HIS A 84 -4.43 -4.93 0.81
C HIS A 84 -5.04 -4.43 2.12
N SER A 85 -4.30 -3.74 2.97
CA SER A 85 -4.87 -3.03 4.13
C SER A 85 -5.86 -1.95 3.69
N ALA A 86 -5.53 -1.17 2.66
CA ALA A 86 -6.43 -0.16 2.10
C ALA A 86 -7.70 -0.80 1.50
N LEU A 87 -7.57 -1.91 0.78
CA LEU A 87 -8.73 -2.67 0.27
C LEU A 87 -9.57 -3.27 1.40
N ALA A 88 -8.99 -3.66 2.53
CA ALA A 88 -9.73 -4.14 3.68
C ALA A 88 -10.66 -3.04 4.25
N LEU A 89 -10.16 -1.80 4.39
CA LEU A 89 -10.97 -0.65 4.77
C LEU A 89 -12.14 -0.42 3.80
N VAL A 90 -11.86 -0.42 2.49
CA VAL A 90 -12.89 -0.23 1.46
C VAL A 90 -13.93 -1.35 1.47
N ALA A 91 -13.50 -2.59 1.69
CA ALA A 91 -14.40 -3.73 1.82
C ALA A 91 -15.28 -3.63 3.07
N LYS A 92 -14.74 -3.20 4.22
CA LYS A 92 -15.51 -3.08 5.48
C LYS A 92 -16.74 -2.17 5.33
N ILE A 93 -16.64 -1.10 4.54
CA ILE A 93 -17.76 -0.19 4.23
C ILE A 93 -18.67 -0.69 3.07
N GLY A 94 -18.44 -1.90 2.56
CA GLY A 94 -19.30 -2.58 1.58
C GLY A 94 -18.99 -2.24 0.11
N TYR A 95 -17.75 -1.85 -0.21
CA TYR A 95 -17.32 -1.62 -1.59
C TYR A 95 -16.09 -2.45 -1.97
N ASP A 96 -15.98 -2.79 -3.26
CA ASP A 96 -14.73 -3.24 -3.86
C ASP A 96 -14.12 -2.10 -4.68
N SER A 97 -12.80 -2.14 -4.86
CA SER A 97 -12.08 -1.19 -5.71
C SER A 97 -11.05 -1.92 -6.55
N LYS A 98 -10.91 -1.48 -7.81
CA LYS A 98 -9.82 -1.90 -8.71
C LYS A 98 -8.92 -0.73 -9.12
N SER A 99 -9.08 0.43 -8.48
CA SER A 99 -8.35 1.66 -8.80
C SER A 99 -7.77 2.24 -7.53
N HIS A 100 -6.46 2.46 -7.51
CA HIS A 100 -5.75 3.12 -6.40
C HIS A 100 -6.42 4.44 -5.99
N LEU A 101 -6.75 5.27 -6.98
CA LEU A 101 -7.35 6.57 -6.74
C LEU A 101 -8.77 6.46 -6.18
N ALA A 102 -9.54 5.46 -6.64
CA ALA A 102 -10.85 5.18 -6.05
C ALA A 102 -10.73 4.67 -4.61
N THR A 103 -9.76 3.78 -4.35
CA THR A 103 -9.45 3.28 -3.00
C THR A 103 -9.10 4.42 -2.04
N ILE A 104 -8.18 5.30 -2.45
CA ILE A 104 -7.76 6.47 -1.65
C ILE A 104 -8.95 7.42 -1.42
N THR A 105 -9.71 7.75 -2.48
CA THR A 105 -10.90 8.61 -2.37
C THR A 105 -11.88 8.05 -1.34
N THR A 106 -12.16 6.74 -1.41
CA THR A 106 -13.06 6.07 -0.48
C THR A 106 -12.56 6.16 0.96
N ILE A 107 -11.26 5.91 1.20
CA ILE A 107 -10.69 5.99 2.54
C ILE A 107 -10.76 7.41 3.09
N ILE A 108 -10.42 8.42 2.27
CA ILE A 108 -10.51 9.83 2.67
C ILE A 108 -11.95 10.21 3.02
N LEU A 109 -12.94 9.76 2.23
CA LEU A 109 -14.33 10.10 2.50
C LEU A 109 -14.82 9.51 3.82
N PHE A 110 -14.64 8.20 4.02
CA PHE A 110 -15.26 7.51 5.15
C PHE A 110 -14.41 7.64 6.42
N TYR A 111 -13.13 7.33 6.35
CA TYR A 111 -12.29 7.22 7.55
C TYR A 111 -11.63 8.53 7.99
N TYR A 112 -11.52 9.52 7.10
CA TYR A 112 -10.99 10.86 7.43
C TYR A 112 -12.12 11.90 7.57
N HIS A 113 -12.96 12.10 6.54
CA HIS A 113 -14.00 13.14 6.55
C HIS A 113 -15.28 12.82 7.34
N GLN A 114 -15.65 11.55 7.44
CA GLN A 114 -16.90 11.15 8.13
C GLN A 114 -16.61 10.67 9.55
N ASP A 115 -15.71 9.69 9.69
CA ASP A 115 -15.47 9.04 10.98
C ASP A 115 -14.35 9.73 11.79
N ASN A 116 -13.49 10.53 11.14
CA ASN A 116 -12.37 11.24 11.77
C ASN A 116 -11.42 10.29 12.56
N ILE A 117 -11.27 9.07 12.06
CA ILE A 117 -10.45 8.01 12.69
C ILE A 117 -9.01 8.06 12.17
N LEU A 118 -8.85 8.25 10.85
CA LEU A 118 -7.54 8.47 10.24
C LEU A 118 -7.19 9.95 10.28
N LYS A 119 -5.90 10.25 10.48
CA LYS A 119 -5.35 11.60 10.47
C LYS A 119 -4.76 11.90 9.09
N GLU A 120 -4.49 13.16 8.83
CA GLU A 120 -3.89 13.59 7.56
C GLU A 120 -2.56 12.87 7.27
N GLU A 121 -1.75 12.59 8.30
CA GLU A 121 -0.51 11.81 8.19
C GLU A 121 -0.74 10.40 7.61
N ASP A 122 -1.83 9.74 8.01
CA ASP A 122 -2.19 8.41 7.46
C ASP A 122 -2.61 8.50 6.00
N ILE A 123 -3.35 9.56 5.65
CA ILE A 123 -3.79 9.82 4.29
C ILE A 123 -2.60 10.15 3.39
N ASN A 124 -1.68 10.99 3.87
CA ASN A 124 -0.46 11.33 3.15
C ASN A 124 0.43 10.10 2.95
N PHE A 125 0.56 9.23 3.96
CA PHE A 125 1.25 7.95 3.83
C PHE A 125 0.61 7.06 2.76
N LEU A 126 -0.72 6.92 2.77
CA LEU A 126 -1.44 6.15 1.76
C LEU A 126 -1.27 6.70 0.35
N ILE A 127 -1.31 8.03 0.20
CA ILE A 127 -1.07 8.68 -1.10
C ILE A 127 0.36 8.41 -1.54
N GLU A 128 1.36 8.66 -0.69
CA GLU A 128 2.76 8.43 -1.03
C GLU A 128 2.99 6.99 -1.49
N LYS A 129 2.47 5.99 -0.76
CA LYS A 129 2.76 4.57 -1.04
C LYS A 129 1.87 3.92 -2.08
N ILE A 130 0.62 4.33 -2.23
CA ILE A 130 -0.30 3.69 -3.19
C ILE A 130 -0.42 4.49 -4.49
N HIS A 131 -0.30 5.83 -4.42
CA HIS A 131 -0.42 6.68 -5.61
C HIS A 131 0.89 6.75 -6.41
N LEU A 132 2.05 6.85 -5.75
CA LEU A 132 3.35 7.00 -6.43
C LEU A 132 3.97 5.66 -6.85
N GLU A 133 3.79 4.59 -6.06
CA GLU A 133 4.49 3.33 -6.33
C GLU A 133 3.96 2.59 -7.57
N LYS A 134 2.76 2.88 -8.09
CA LYS A 134 2.35 2.25 -9.36
C LYS A 134 3.23 2.72 -10.53
N ASP A 135 3.48 4.03 -10.61
CA ASP A 135 4.26 4.60 -11.71
C ASP A 135 5.75 4.27 -11.56
N GLU A 136 6.27 4.14 -10.33
CA GLU A 136 7.66 3.71 -10.08
C GLU A 136 7.86 2.19 -10.17
N ILE A 137 6.95 1.35 -9.67
CA ILE A 137 7.05 -0.12 -9.80
C ILE A 137 6.94 -0.51 -11.28
N ASP A 138 6.02 0.09 -12.04
CA ASP A 138 5.92 -0.16 -13.48
C ASP A 138 7.23 0.28 -14.20
N LEU A 139 7.82 1.42 -13.82
CA LEU A 139 9.10 1.90 -14.35
C LEU A 139 10.30 1.00 -13.96
N ILE A 140 10.36 0.52 -12.72
CA ILE A 140 11.41 -0.38 -12.19
C ILE A 140 11.30 -1.78 -12.84
N LEU A 141 10.08 -2.27 -13.04
CA LEU A 141 9.83 -3.54 -13.72
C LEU A 141 10.24 -3.48 -15.20
N GLU A 142 9.99 -2.36 -15.88
CA GLU A 142 10.31 -2.16 -17.30
C GLU A 142 11.79 -1.86 -17.55
N SER A 143 12.48 -1.18 -16.63
CA SER A 143 13.89 -0.80 -16.79
C SER A 143 14.84 -1.89 -16.27
N LYS A 144 15.10 -2.89 -17.11
CA LYS A 144 16.12 -3.94 -16.87
C LYS A 144 17.50 -3.35 -16.47
N SER A 145 17.85 -2.15 -16.93
CA SER A 145 19.12 -1.47 -16.61
C SER A 145 19.16 -0.76 -15.24
N LEU A 146 18.02 -0.40 -14.65
CA LEU A 146 17.97 0.14 -13.27
C LEU A 146 18.16 -0.99 -12.24
N ARG A 147 17.62 -2.18 -12.53
CA ARG A 147 17.93 -3.43 -11.80
C ARG A 147 19.43 -3.74 -11.79
N GLU A 148 20.10 -3.57 -12.92
CA GLU A 148 21.55 -3.77 -13.02
C GLU A 148 22.36 -2.74 -12.24
N LYS A 149 21.91 -1.48 -12.13
CA LYS A 149 22.62 -0.49 -11.30
C LYS A 149 22.37 -0.70 -9.80
N ALA A 150 21.12 -0.95 -9.41
CA ALA A 150 20.68 -1.28 -8.06
C ALA A 150 21.39 -2.54 -7.51
N CYS A 151 21.50 -3.59 -8.33
CA CYS A 151 22.12 -4.85 -7.91
C CYS A 151 23.66 -4.88 -7.87
N TYR A 152 24.39 -3.86 -8.38
CA TYR A 152 25.84 -4.01 -8.63
C TYR A 152 26.77 -2.85 -8.23
N GLY A 153 26.32 -1.74 -7.64
CA GLY A 153 27.25 -0.65 -7.29
C GLY A 153 26.90 0.13 -6.03
N THR A 154 27.69 -0.01 -4.95
CA THR A 154 27.67 0.86 -3.76
C THR A 154 26.33 1.01 -2.98
N ASP A 155 25.27 0.33 -3.43
CA ASP A 155 23.85 0.58 -3.11
C ASP A 155 23.22 -0.38 -2.07
N GLU A 156 23.82 -1.54 -1.77
CA GLU A 156 23.19 -2.57 -0.90
C GLU A 156 22.83 -2.03 0.49
N SER A 157 23.70 -1.23 1.10
CA SER A 157 23.45 -0.63 2.42
C SER A 157 22.34 0.41 2.38
N PHE A 158 22.24 1.15 1.28
CA PHE A 158 21.18 2.13 1.05
C PHE A 158 19.84 1.42 0.84
N GLU A 159 19.78 0.41 -0.04
CA GLU A 159 18.59 -0.42 -0.26
C GLU A 159 18.10 -1.12 1.00
N LEU A 160 19.01 -1.65 1.81
CA LEU A 160 18.70 -2.25 3.10
C LEU A 160 18.09 -1.20 4.05
N SER A 161 18.65 0.01 4.08
CA SER A 161 18.14 1.11 4.92
C SER A 161 16.72 1.53 4.51
N GLN A 162 16.45 1.63 3.21
CA GLN A 162 15.13 1.95 2.67
C GLN A 162 14.14 0.82 2.99
N THR A 163 14.54 -0.43 2.77
CA THR A 163 13.72 -1.61 3.06
C THR A 163 13.37 -1.71 4.54
N LYS A 164 14.32 -1.49 5.46
CA LYS A 164 14.06 -1.47 6.91
C LYS A 164 13.19 -0.29 7.35
N ARG A 165 13.28 0.86 6.67
CA ARG A 165 12.37 1.99 6.92
C ARG A 165 10.94 1.63 6.48
N LEU A 166 10.78 1.12 5.26
CA LEU A 166 9.48 0.72 4.72
C LEU A 166 8.85 -0.43 5.52
N GLN A 167 9.66 -1.39 5.98
CA GLN A 167 9.22 -2.46 6.89
C GLN A 167 8.50 -1.88 8.12
N ARG A 168 9.14 -0.94 8.82
CA ARG A 168 8.58 -0.32 10.04
C ARG A 168 7.28 0.43 9.72
N GLN A 169 7.30 1.27 8.70
CA GLN A 169 6.11 2.03 8.28
C GLN A 169 4.95 1.11 7.88
N THR A 170 5.25 0.03 7.15
CA THR A 170 4.25 -0.98 6.75
C THR A 170 3.69 -1.69 7.96
N ALA A 171 4.54 -2.13 8.89
CA ALA A 171 4.10 -2.78 10.12
C ALA A 171 3.20 -1.87 10.96
N ASP A 172 3.59 -0.61 11.14
CA ASP A 172 2.79 0.38 11.88
C ASP A 172 1.42 0.59 11.24
N PHE A 173 1.38 0.78 9.91
CA PHE A 173 0.15 0.97 9.17
C PHE A 173 -0.75 -0.27 9.20
N VAL A 174 -0.22 -1.45 8.88
CA VAL A 174 -0.98 -2.72 8.88
C VAL A 174 -1.54 -3.01 10.28
N ASN A 175 -0.75 -2.83 11.34
CA ASN A 175 -1.21 -3.03 12.71
C ASN A 175 -2.28 -2.02 13.11
N LYS A 176 -2.17 -0.77 12.65
CA LYS A 176 -3.23 0.22 12.84
C LYS A 176 -4.52 -0.20 12.17
N ILE A 177 -4.48 -0.59 10.89
CA ILE A 177 -5.68 -1.04 10.15
C ILE A 177 -6.28 -2.29 10.77
N LYS A 178 -5.44 -3.24 11.22
CA LYS A 178 -5.91 -4.43 11.94
C LYS A 178 -6.74 -4.05 13.16
N ARG A 179 -6.22 -3.17 14.04
CA ARG A 179 -6.96 -2.70 15.23
C ARG A 179 -8.28 -2.04 14.85
N LEU A 180 -8.26 -1.16 13.84
CA LEU A 180 -9.47 -0.47 13.35
C LEU A 180 -10.56 -1.40 12.80
N LEU A 181 -10.20 -2.60 12.32
CA LEU A 181 -11.14 -3.53 11.67
C LEU A 181 -11.60 -4.67 12.59
N GLU A 182 -10.82 -4.98 13.62
CA GLU A 182 -11.11 -5.98 14.66
C GLU A 182 -11.88 -5.40 15.87
N GLU A 183 -11.96 -4.07 15.98
CA GLU A 183 -12.97 -3.34 16.78
C GLU A 183 -14.37 -3.39 16.13
#